data_AF-A0AAU9Q503-F1
#
_entry.id   AF-A0AAU9Q503-F1
#
_cell.length_a   1.000
_cell.length_b   1.000
_cell.length_c   1.000
_cell.angle_alpha   90.00
_cell.angle_beta   90.00
_cell.angle_gamma   90.00
#
_symmetry.space_group_name_H-M   'P 1'
#
loop_
_entity.id
_entity.type
_entity.pdbx_description
1 polymer ?
#
loop_
_entity_poly.entity_id
_entity_poly.type
_entity_poly.pdbx_seq_one_letter_code
_entity_poly.pdbx_strand_id
1 'polypeptide(L)'
;MKKTLGLIPAALLTGLLFLAWFFLTGKSSMGFLSLFFFTVSCAFLIRSYMHKIDPESSLYIRSKIEDIRGEGKAAFLCGEPKVANPYTGADGELWDEGYDLASKQNAQENKL
;
A
#
# COMPACT_ATOMS: atom_id res chain seq x y z
N MET A 1 -2.61 -17.62 -26.82
CA MET A 1 -3.78 -18.12 -26.09
C MET A 1 -3.67 -17.90 -24.56
N LYS A 2 -3.68 -16.64 -24.07
CA LYS A 2 -3.60 -16.36 -22.61
C LYS A 2 -4.72 -15.45 -22.06
N LYS A 3 -5.65 -14.97 -22.91
CA LYS A 3 -6.73 -14.05 -22.50
C LYS A 3 -8.06 -14.73 -22.11
N THR A 4 -8.24 -16.01 -22.43
CA THR A 4 -9.49 -16.74 -22.19
C THR A 4 -9.54 -17.49 -20.84
N LEU A 5 -8.39 -17.75 -20.20
CA LEU A 5 -8.34 -18.52 -18.95
C LEU A 5 -8.96 -17.80 -17.73
N GLY A 6 -9.12 -16.47 -17.78
CA GLY A 6 -9.73 -15.70 -16.69
C GLY A 6 -11.25 -15.59 -16.75
N LEU A 7 -11.86 -15.88 -17.90
CA LEU A 7 -13.30 -15.68 -18.13
C LEU A 7 -14.13 -16.89 -17.68
N ILE A 8 -13.60 -18.10 -17.86
CA ILE A 8 -14.29 -19.35 -17.54
C ILE A 8 -14.52 -19.50 -16.02
N PRO A 9 -13.53 -19.26 -15.13
CA PRO A 9 -13.75 -19.37 -13.69
C PRO A 9 -14.73 -18.30 -13.17
N ALA A 10 -14.66 -17.08 -13.70
CA ALA A 10 -15.55 -15.99 -13.32
C ALA A 10 -17.02 -16.29 -13.71
N ALA A 11 -17.23 -16.85 -14.91
CA ALA A 11 -18.56 -17.26 -15.36
C ALA A 11 -19.13 -18.39 -14.49
N LEU A 12 -18.32 -19.40 -14.16
CA LEU A 12 -18.73 -20.50 -13.28
C LEU A 12 -19.08 -20.01 -11.87
N LEU A 13 -18.25 -19.15 -11.28
CA LEU A 13 -18.50 -18.60 -9.95
C LEU A 13 -19.77 -17.73 -9.92
N THR A 14 -19.96 -16.90 -10.95
CA THR A 14 -21.17 -16.06 -11.08
C THR A 14 -22.42 -16.92 -11.24
N GLY A 15 -22.35 -18.00 -12.02
CA GLY A 15 -23.45 -18.96 -12.15
C GLY A 15 -23.78 -19.68 -10.84
N LEU A 16 -22.77 -20.10 -10.06
CA LEU A 16 -22.98 -20.70 -8.74
C LEU A 16 -23.63 -19.72 -7.75
N LEU A 17 -23.17 -18.46 -7.74
CA LEU A 17 -23.78 -17.41 -6.91
C LEU A 17 -25.21 -17.09 -7.32
N PHE A 18 -25.51 -17.14 -8.62
CA PHE A 18 -26.88 -16.98 -9.13
C PHE A 18 -27.80 -18.12 -8.67
N LEU A 19 -27.33 -19.37 -8.78
CA LEU A 19 -28.07 -20.53 -8.29
C LEU A 19 -28.30 -20.43 -6.78
N ALA A 20 -27.26 -20.12 -6.00
CA ALA A 20 -27.37 -19.93 -4.56
C ALA A 20 -28.36 -18.82 -4.20
N TRP A 21 -28.35 -17.69 -4.91
CA TRP A 21 -29.32 -16.61 -4.70
C TRP A 21 -30.75 -17.09 -4.92
N PHE A 22 -31.01 -17.78 -6.02
CA PHE A 22 -32.35 -18.26 -6.35
C PHE A 22 -32.85 -19.29 -5.32
N PHE A 23 -32.02 -20.26 -4.95
CA PHE A 23 -32.39 -21.31 -4.00
C PHE A 23 -32.47 -20.84 -2.55
N LEU A 24 -31.62 -19.91 -2.11
CA LEU A 24 -31.58 -19.45 -0.71
C LEU A 24 -32.56 -18.32 -0.43
N THR A 25 -32.79 -17.43 -1.40
CA THR A 25 -33.61 -16.23 -1.17
C THR A 25 -35.01 -16.33 -1.76
N GLY A 26 -35.23 -17.21 -2.75
CA GLY A 26 -36.48 -17.28 -3.51
C GLY A 26 -36.80 -16.00 -4.29
N LYS A 27 -35.84 -15.08 -4.43
CA LYS A 27 -36.03 -13.76 -5.05
C LYS A 27 -35.76 -13.79 -6.55
N SER A 28 -36.30 -12.78 -7.23
CA SER A 28 -36.18 -12.59 -8.68
C SER A 28 -34.73 -12.56 -9.17
N SER A 29 -34.51 -13.12 -10.36
CA SER A 29 -33.26 -13.04 -11.12
C SER A 29 -32.84 -11.61 -11.42
N MET A 30 -33.80 -10.68 -11.55
CA MET A 30 -33.55 -9.26 -11.77
C MET A 30 -32.88 -8.59 -10.55
N GLY A 31 -33.20 -9.05 -9.34
CA GLY A 31 -32.55 -8.59 -8.10
C GLY A 31 -31.09 -9.03 -8.01
N PHE A 32 -30.77 -10.24 -8.48
CA PHE A 32 -29.39 -10.69 -8.56
C PHE A 32 -28.59 -9.88 -9.58
N LEU A 33 -29.13 -9.69 -10.79
CA LEU A 33 -28.43 -8.98 -11.86
C LEU A 33 -28.13 -7.52 -11.46
N SER A 34 -29.09 -6.83 -10.85
CA SER A 34 -28.89 -5.45 -10.38
C SER A 34 -27.77 -5.36 -9.32
N LEU A 35 -27.75 -6.27 -8.33
CA LEU A 35 -26.67 -6.35 -7.35
C LEU A 35 -25.32 -6.71 -7.97
N PHE A 36 -25.31 -7.63 -8.94
CA PHE A 36 -24.10 -8.03 -9.65
C PHE A 36 -23.51 -6.84 -10.43
N PHE A 37 -24.31 -6.13 -11.22
CA PHE A 37 -23.81 -4.94 -11.94
C PHE A 37 -23.37 -3.84 -10.98
N PHE A 38 -24.13 -3.59 -9.92
CA PHE A 38 -23.76 -2.60 -8.91
C PHE A 38 -22.41 -2.91 -8.27
N THR A 39 -22.20 -4.16 -7.83
CA THR A 39 -20.93 -4.58 -7.20
C THR A 39 -19.75 -4.53 -8.18
N VAL A 40 -19.94 -4.96 -9.43
CA VAL A 40 -18.90 -4.86 -10.47
C VAL A 40 -18.56 -3.40 -10.76
N SER A 41 -19.56 -2.52 -10.85
CA SER A 41 -19.35 -1.08 -11.04
C SER A 41 -18.63 -0.45 -9.85
N CYS A 42 -18.98 -0.77 -8.61
CA CYS A 42 -18.27 -0.31 -7.42
C CYS A 42 -16.81 -0.79 -7.41
N ALA A 43 -16.56 -2.06 -7.73
CA ALA A 43 -15.20 -2.59 -7.81
C ALA A 43 -14.38 -1.89 -8.91
N PHE A 44 -15.00 -1.59 -10.06
CA PHE A 44 -14.36 -0.82 -11.12
C PHE A 44 -14.03 0.61 -10.66
N LEU A 45 -14.95 1.30 -9.99
CA LEU A 45 -14.72 2.65 -9.46
C LEU A 45 -13.60 2.67 -8.41
N ILE A 46 -13.58 1.72 -7.48
CA ILE A 46 -12.52 1.56 -6.49
C ILE A 46 -11.18 1.32 -7.19
N ARG A 47 -11.15 0.42 -8.17
CA ARG A 47 -9.95 0.15 -8.96
C ARG A 47 -9.47 1.39 -9.71
N SER A 48 -10.36 2.15 -10.33
CA SER A 48 -10.03 3.41 -11.01
C SER A 48 -9.51 4.47 -10.04
N TYR A 49 -10.07 4.53 -8.83
CA TYR A 49 -9.59 5.42 -7.77
C TYR A 49 -8.20 5.00 -7.25
N MET A 50 -7.99 3.71 -7.03
CA MET A 50 -6.67 3.16 -6.65
C MET A 50 -5.62 3.37 -7.74
N HIS A 51 -5.98 3.29 -9.02
CA HIS A 51 -5.07 3.63 -10.12
C HIS A 51 -4.79 5.14 -10.23
N LYS A 52 -5.63 6.00 -9.64
CA LYS A 52 -5.36 7.44 -9.49
C LYS A 52 -4.50 7.78 -8.28
N ILE A 53 -4.26 6.83 -7.36
CA ILE A 53 -3.18 6.96 -6.39
C ILE A 53 -1.90 6.83 -7.21
N ASP A 54 -1.35 7.99 -7.56
CA ASP A 54 -0.24 8.13 -8.47
C ASP A 54 0.93 7.28 -7.96
N PRO A 55 1.45 6.29 -8.71
CA PRO A 55 2.66 5.57 -8.30
C PRO A 55 3.81 6.55 -8.02
N GLU A 56 3.85 7.71 -8.69
CA GLU A 56 4.78 8.80 -8.41
C GLU A 56 4.57 9.40 -7.01
N SER A 57 3.34 9.53 -6.51
CA SER A 57 3.09 10.03 -5.15
C SER A 57 3.65 9.08 -4.08
N SER A 58 3.53 7.77 -4.31
CA SER A 58 4.07 6.76 -3.40
C SER A 58 5.61 6.68 -3.45
N LEU A 59 6.20 6.86 -4.64
CA LEU A 59 7.65 6.97 -4.83
C LEU A 59 8.19 8.27 -4.24
N TYR A 60 7.48 9.39 -4.40
CA TYR A 60 7.82 10.68 -3.85
C TYR A 60 7.81 10.67 -2.32
N ILE A 61 6.78 10.06 -1.71
CA ILE A 61 6.72 9.89 -0.25
C ILE A 61 7.85 8.98 0.25
N ARG A 62 8.14 7.86 -0.44
CA ARG A 62 9.24 6.97 -0.07
C ARG A 62 10.61 7.65 -0.21
N SER A 63 10.81 8.39 -1.30
CA SER A 63 12.02 9.20 -1.53
C SER A 63 12.20 10.19 -0.40
N LYS A 64 11.14 10.93 -0.02
CA LYS A 64 11.22 11.90 1.06
C LYS A 64 11.56 11.28 2.42
N ILE A 65 11.01 10.10 2.72
CA ILE A 65 11.33 9.37 3.96
C ILE A 65 12.80 8.90 3.95
N GLU A 66 13.27 8.37 2.83
CA GLU A 66 14.67 7.93 2.69
C GLU A 66 15.66 9.11 2.76
N ASP A 67 15.30 10.25 2.18
CA ASP A 67 16.09 11.48 2.23
C ASP A 67 16.27 11.94 3.69
N ILE A 68 15.16 12.08 4.45
CA ILE A 68 15.18 12.53 5.85
C ILE A 68 15.98 11.56 6.73
N ARG A 69 15.78 10.24 6.54
CA ARG A 69 16.55 9.21 7.27
C ARG A 69 18.04 9.26 6.89
N GLY A 70 18.34 9.55 5.62
CA GLY A 70 19.69 9.72 5.10
C GLY A 70 20.40 10.93 5.72
N GLU A 71 19.70 12.04 5.89
CA GLU A 71 20.20 13.23 6.57
C GLU A 71 20.56 12.93 8.04
N GLY A 72 19.72 12.21 8.77
CA GLY A 72 20.02 11.79 10.15
C GLY A 72 21.23 10.89 10.26
N LYS A 73 21.38 9.94 9.32
CA LYS A 73 22.58 9.11 9.22
C LYS A 73 23.83 9.95 8.92
N ALA A 74 23.73 10.90 8.00
CA ALA A 74 24.85 11.77 7.63
C ALA A 74 25.29 12.65 8.82
N ALA A 75 24.35 13.22 9.56
CA ALA A 75 24.64 14.02 10.75
C ALA A 75 25.45 13.22 11.81
N PHE A 76 25.07 11.96 12.06
CA PHE A 76 25.87 11.08 12.94
C PHE A 76 27.30 10.86 12.40
N LEU A 77 27.44 10.57 11.10
CA LEU A 77 28.75 10.34 10.47
C LEU A 77 29.62 11.61 10.47
N CYS A 78 29.01 12.79 10.43
CA CYS A 78 29.68 14.09 10.57
C CYS A 78 29.99 14.46 12.03
N GLY A 79 29.53 13.68 13.01
CA GLY A 79 29.75 13.93 14.43
C GLY A 79 28.85 15.02 15.03
N GLU A 80 27.76 15.37 14.35
CA GLU A 80 26.78 16.33 14.88
C GLU A 80 25.97 15.72 16.02
N PRO A 81 25.60 16.48 17.05
CA PRO A 81 24.78 15.96 18.14
C PRO A 81 23.34 15.72 17.68
N LYS A 82 22.69 14.66 18.19
CA LYS A 82 21.29 14.32 17.86
C LYS A 82 20.29 15.47 18.07
N VAL A 83 20.59 16.38 19.00
CA VAL A 83 19.78 17.58 19.28
C VAL A 83 19.77 18.59 18.12
N ALA A 84 20.66 18.42 17.12
CA ALA A 84 20.70 19.22 15.90
C ALA A 84 19.61 18.84 14.89
N ASN A 85 18.74 17.86 15.20
CA ASN A 85 17.61 17.49 14.36
C ASN A 85 16.77 18.73 13.99
N PRO A 86 16.67 19.10 12.70
CA PRO A 86 15.95 20.30 12.27
C PRO A 86 14.44 20.06 12.13
N TYR A 87 13.98 18.82 12.26
CA TYR A 87 12.59 18.42 12.02
C TYR A 87 11.81 18.21 13.32
N THR A 88 10.48 18.36 13.24
CA THR A 88 9.55 18.14 14.36
C THR A 88 8.43 17.18 13.96
N GLY A 89 7.90 16.40 14.91
CA GLY A 89 6.83 15.44 14.63
C GLY A 89 7.34 14.19 13.88
N ALA A 90 6.55 13.66 12.96
CA ALA A 90 6.86 12.41 12.26
C ALA A 90 8.17 12.46 11.45
N ASP A 91 8.48 13.59 10.83
CA ASP A 91 9.75 13.78 10.10
C ASP A 91 10.95 13.81 11.06
N GLY A 92 10.76 14.35 12.26
CA GLY A 92 11.76 14.32 13.33
C GLY A 92 12.07 12.90 13.79
N GLU A 93 11.04 12.07 13.97
CA GLU A 93 11.20 10.66 14.33
C GLU A 93 11.95 9.86 13.26
N LEU A 94 11.68 10.14 11.97
CA LEU A 94 12.38 9.49 10.85
C LEU A 94 13.86 9.87 10.76
N TRP A 95 14.17 11.14 11.03
CA TRP A 95 15.55 11.63 11.10
C TRP A 95 16.30 10.96 12.27
N ASP A 96 15.67 10.93 13.45
CA ASP A 96 16.21 10.30 14.65
C ASP A 96 16.45 8.80 14.45
N GLU A 97 15.56 8.11 13.72
CA GLU A 97 15.72 6.70 13.37
C GLU A 97 16.98 6.48 12.51
N GLY A 98 17.22 7.36 11.53
CA GLY A 98 18.42 7.31 10.69
C GLY A 98 19.70 7.53 11.47
N TYR A 99 19.69 8.51 12.39
CA TYR A 99 20.80 8.81 13.29
C TYR A 99 21.11 7.63 14.23
N ASP A 100 20.08 7.05 14.86
CA ASP A 100 20.24 5.93 15.80
C ASP A 100 20.71 4.65 15.11
N LEU A 101 20.24 4.38 13.89
CA LEU A 101 20.72 3.25 13.09
C LEU A 101 22.22 3.38 12.80
N ALA A 102 22.67 4.55 12.39
CA ALA A 102 24.08 4.82 12.13
C ALA A 102 24.93 4.67 13.41
N SER A 103 24.42 5.18 14.54
CA SER A 103 25.05 5.03 15.85
C SER A 103 25.20 3.58 16.28
N LYS A 104 24.15 2.78 16.13
CA LYS A 104 24.18 1.34 16.44
C LYS A 104 25.14 0.56 15.54
N GLN A 105 25.17 0.87 14.24
CA GLN A 105 26.10 0.24 13.29
C GLN A 105 27.56 0.53 13.68
N ASN A 106 27.90 1.79 13.95
CA ASN A 106 29.24 2.19 14.38
C ASN A 106 29.63 1.55 15.73
N ALA A 107 28.67 1.42 16.66
CA ALA A 107 28.89 0.74 17.93
C ALA A 107 29.08 -0.78 17.81
N GLN A 108 28.57 -1.40 16.73
CA GLN A 108 28.80 -2.82 16.43
C GLN A 108 30.15 -3.03 15.74
N GLU A 109 30.53 -2.16 14.80
CA GLU A 109 31.82 -2.22 14.09
C GLU A 109 33.01 -2.02 15.04
N ASN A 110 32.90 -1.13 16.03
CA ASN A 110 33.96 -0.92 17.03
C ASN A 110 34.03 -2.01 18.14
N LYS A 111 33.14 -3.00 18.13
CA LYS A 111 33.16 -4.14 19.08
C LYS A 111 33.80 -5.40 18.49
N LEU A 112 34.10 -5.40 17.20
CA LEU A 112 34.87 -6.43 16.48
C LEU A 112 36.35 -6.07 16.47
#